data_AF-A0A9D5NWK5-F1
#
_entry.id   AF-A0A9D5NWK5-F1
#
_cell.length_a   1.000
_cell.length_b   1.000
_cell.length_c   1.000
_cell.angle_alpha   90.00
_cell.angle_beta   90.00
_cell.angle_gamma   90.00
#
_symmetry.space_group_name_H-M   'P 1'
#
loop_
_entity.id
_entity.type
_entity.pdbx_description
1 polymer ?
#
loop_
_entity_poly.entity_id
_entity_poly.type
_entity_poly.pdbx_seq_one_letter_code
_entity_poly.pdbx_strand_id
1 'polypeptide(L)' 'MNKIYITIDGQTQSVTLVDNDATRELVAALQSAPITVTLNDNNFEIWGSLGKSLTTKNEQMTALPGDIVV' A
#
# COMPACT_ATOMS: atom_id res chain seq x y z
N MET A 1 -15.85 4.00 -0.11
CA MET A 1 -14.39 4.17 -0.25
C MET A 1 -13.72 3.57 0.96
N ASN A 2 -12.82 2.60 0.74
CA ASN A 2 -12.04 2.02 1.82
C ASN A 2 -10.86 2.95 2.11
N LYS A 3 -10.65 3.23 3.40
CA LYS A 3 -9.50 4.02 3.87
C LYS A 3 -8.60 3.13 4.70
N ILE A 4 -7.30 3.31 4.54
CA ILE A 4 -6.29 2.76 5.44
C ILE A 4 -5.46 3.90 6.02
N TYR A 5 -4.70 3.61 7.07
CA TYR A 5 -3.75 4.54 7.65
C TYR A 5 -2.36 3.97 7.47
N ILE A 6 -1.43 4.83 7.04
CA ILE A 6 -0.01 4.50 6.97
C ILE A 6 0.71 5.42 7.93
N THR A 7 1.60 4.86 8.75
CA THR A 7 2.44 5.61 9.66
C THR A 7 3.90 5.44 9.25
N ILE A 8 4.57 6.54 8.92
CA ILE A 8 5.98 6.59 8.56
C ILE A 8 6.64 7.67 9.41
N ASP A 9 7.75 7.34 10.07
CA ASP A 9 8.49 8.27 10.93
C ASP A 9 7.58 9.00 11.95
N GLY A 10 6.66 8.26 12.57
CA GLY A 10 5.70 8.78 13.54
C GLY A 10 4.56 9.64 12.96
N GLN A 11 4.55 9.90 11.65
CA GLN A 11 3.47 10.63 10.98
C GLN A 11 2.46 9.68 10.36
N THR A 12 1.19 9.84 10.73
CA THR A 12 0.09 9.05 10.19
C THR A 12 -0.64 9.82 9.09
N GLN A 13 -0.81 9.17 7.94
CA GLN A 13 -1.59 9.69 6.81
C GLN A 13 -2.73 8.73 6.47
N SER A 14 -3.87 9.29 6.06
CA SER A 14 -4.99 8.49 5.54
C SER A 14 -4.85 8.30 4.04
N VAL A 15 -5.06 7.07 3.58
CA VAL A 15 -5.01 6.70 2.16
C VAL A 15 -6.37 6.24 1.72
N THR A 16 -6.83 6.74 0.57
CA THR A 16 -8.06 6.24 -0.06
C THR A 16 -7.71 5.19 -1.09
N LEU A 17 -8.27 4.00 -0.95
CA LEU A 17 -8.01 2.90 -1.87
C LEU A 17 -9.01 2.90 -3.02
N VAL A 18 -8.51 2.61 -4.22
CA VAL A 18 -9.33 2.17 -5.35
C VAL A 18 -9.92 0.79 -5.03
N ASP A 19 -11.07 0.45 -5.59
CA ASP A 19 -11.70 -0.86 -5.36
C ASP A 19 -11.26 -1.88 -6.43
N ASN A 20 -10.28 -2.72 -6.09
CA ASN A 20 -9.79 -3.80 -6.94
C ASN A 20 -9.42 -5.04 -6.09
N ASP A 21 -9.00 -6.14 -6.72
CA ASP A 21 -8.70 -7.38 -5.99
C ASP A 21 -7.59 -7.21 -4.96
N ALA A 22 -6.47 -6.57 -5.32
CA ALA A 22 -5.34 -6.33 -4.43
C ALA A 22 -5.72 -5.47 -3.22
N THR A 23 -6.48 -4.39 -3.41
CA THR A 23 -6.87 -3.50 -2.31
C THR A 23 -7.91 -4.12 -1.40
N ARG A 24 -8.80 -4.98 -1.92
CA ARG A 24 -9.71 -5.78 -1.07
C ARG A 24 -8.95 -6.78 -0.21
N GLU A 25 -7.97 -7.47 -0.79
CA GLU A 25 -7.11 -8.40 -0.07
C GLU A 25 -6.24 -7.71 0.99
N LEU A 26 -5.72 -6.51 0.68
CA LEU A 26 -4.97 -5.69 1.63
C LEU A 26 -5.85 -5.27 2.82
N VAL A 27 -7.08 -4.80 2.56
CA VAL A 27 -8.03 -4.44 3.63
C VAL A 27 -8.36 -5.64 4.50
N ALA A 28 -8.64 -6.81 3.89
CA ALA A 28 -8.90 -8.03 4.65
C ALA A 28 -7.69 -8.46 5.50
N ALA A 29 -6.46 -8.28 5.01
CA ALA A 29 -5.25 -8.55 5.79
C ALA A 29 -5.12 -7.59 6.99
N LEU A 30 -5.36 -6.29 6.77
CA LEU A 30 -5.27 -5.25 7.80
C LEU A 30 -6.37 -5.36 8.87
N GLN A 31 -7.51 -5.98 8.56
CA GLN A 31 -8.54 -6.30 9.54
C GLN A 31 -8.09 -7.36 10.56
N SER A 32 -7.13 -8.21 10.19
CA SER A 32 -6.57 -9.22 11.10
C SER A 32 -5.50 -8.61 12.00
N ALA A 33 -4.55 -7.88 11.42
CA ALA A 33 -3.49 -7.20 12.16
C ALA A 33 -2.84 -6.08 11.33
N PRO A 34 -2.20 -5.07 11.96
CA PRO A 34 -1.36 -4.12 11.25
C PRO A 34 -0.20 -4.81 10.52
N ILE A 35 0.11 -4.33 9.31
CA ILE A 35 1.27 -4.78 8.54
C ILE A 35 2.40 -3.77 8.77
N THR A 36 3.55 -4.26 9.24
CA THR A 36 4.78 -3.46 9.37
C THR A 36 5.75 -3.90 8.28
N VAL A 37 6.27 -2.94 7.53
CA VAL A 37 7.22 -3.17 6.43
C VAL A 37 8.54 -2.49 6.73
N THR A 38 9.64 -3.10 6.30
CA THR A 38 10.92 -2.39 6.19
C THR A 38 10.94 -1.66 4.86
N LEU A 39 11.11 -0.34 4.89
CA LEU A 39 11.11 0.51 3.71
C LEU A 39 12.53 0.68 3.17
N ASN A 40 12.65 0.53 1.86
CA ASN A 40 13.75 1.02 1.06
C ASN A 40 13.31 2.35 0.43
N ASP A 41 14.28 3.16 0.03
CA ASP A 41 14.06 4.49 -0.52
C ASP A 41 14.92 4.69 -1.77
N ASN A 42 14.35 5.33 -2.78
CA ASN A 42 15.09 6.00 -3.84
C ASN A 42 14.44 7.36 -4.15
N ASN A 43 15.04 8.13 -5.06
CA ASN A 43 14.57 9.46 -5.45
C ASN A 43 13.13 9.51 -6.03
N PHE A 44 12.47 8.38 -6.28
CA PHE A 44 11.14 8.29 -6.89
C PHE A 44 10.10 7.70 -5.93
N GLU A 45 10.42 6.62 -5.20
CA GLU A 45 9.49 5.91 -4.33
C GLU A 45 10.16 5.37 -3.07
N ILE A 46 9.34 5.18 -2.04
CA ILE A 46 9.65 4.32 -0.90
C ILE A 46 8.88 3.00 -1.07
N TRP A 47 9.54 1.87 -0.82
CA TRP A 47 8.95 0.56 -1.10
C TRP A 47 9.43 -0.52 -0.14
N GLY A 48 8.60 -1.53 0.09
CA GLY A 48 8.92 -2.64 0.99
C GLY A 48 8.02 -3.84 0.74
N SER A 49 8.47 -5.02 1.19
CA SER A 49 7.65 -6.23 1.08
C SER A 49 6.55 -6.25 2.13
N LEU A 50 5.32 -6.57 1.73
CA LEU A 50 4.20 -6.82 2.64
C LEU A 50 4.32 -8.16 3.40
N GLY A 51 5.33 -8.98 3.09
CA GLY A 51 5.48 -10.33 3.65
C GLY A 51 4.43 -11.34 3.15
N LYS A 52 3.62 -10.94 2.16
CA LYS A 52 2.63 -11.77 1.49
C LYS A 52 2.39 -11.29 0.07
N SER A 53 1.88 -12.18 -0.78
CA SER A 53 1.42 -11.82 -2.12
C SER A 53 -0.02 -11.33 -2.09
N LEU A 54 -0.31 -10.36 -2.95
CA LEU A 54 -1.66 -9.94 -3.34
C LEU A 54 -1.89 -10.31 -4.81
N THR A 55 -3.14 -10.31 -5.25
CA THR A 55 -3.49 -10.51 -6.65
C THR A 55 -2.88 -9.41 -7.54
N THR A 56 -1.96 -9.79 -8.43
CA THR A 56 -1.28 -8.86 -9.35
C THR A 56 -2.00 -8.75 -10.69
N LYS A 57 -2.11 -7.54 -11.25
CA LYS A 57 -2.57 -7.33 -12.63
C LYS A 57 -1.45 -7.24 -13.68
N ASN A 58 -0.24 -6.84 -13.27
CA ASN A 58 0.94 -6.70 -14.15
C ASN A 58 0.70 -5.79 -15.38
N GLU A 59 -0.03 -4.69 -15.19
CA GLU A 59 -0.32 -3.71 -16.23
C GLU A 59 0.60 -2.49 -16.10
N GLN A 60 0.95 -1.87 -17.24
CA GLN A 60 1.72 -0.63 -17.23
C GLN A 60 0.84 0.53 -16.75
N MET A 61 1.36 1.34 -15.82
CA MET A 61 0.70 2.55 -15.34
C MET A 61 1.69 3.69 -15.11
N THR A 62 1.18 4.91 -14.99
CA THR A 62 1.96 6.09 -14.56
C THR A 62 1.59 6.42 -13.13
N ALA A 63 2.57 6.41 -12.22
CA ALA A 63 2.38 6.85 -10.85
C ALA A 63 2.66 8.36 -10.72
N LEU A 64 1.84 9.04 -9.92
CA LEU A 64 1.97 10.44 -9.56
C LEU A 64 2.42 10.58 -8.09
N PRO A 65 2.99 11.74 -7.70
CA PRO A 65 3.31 12.00 -6.30
C PRO A 65 2.08 11.82 -5.40
N GLY A 66 2.20 10.95 -4.40
CA GLY A 66 1.12 10.60 -3.47
C GLY A 66 0.35 9.33 -3.83
N ASP A 67 0.59 8.73 -5.00
CA ASP A 67 0.05 7.42 -5.34
C ASP A 67 0.69 6.33 -4.47
N ILE A 68 -0.11 5.29 -4.18
CA ILE A 68 0.33 4.08 -3.50
C ILE A 68 -0.04 2.90 -4.39
N VAL A 69 0.95 2.06 -4.67
CA VAL A 69 0.81 0.86 -5.50
C VAL A 69 1.03 -0.37 -4.62
N VAL A 70 0.13 -1.36 -4.74
CA VAL A 70 0.13 -2.61 -3.97
C VAL A 70 -0.22 -3.80 -4.86
#